data_AF-A0A7X7RPV8-F1
#
_entry.id   AF-A0A7X7RPV8-F1
#
_cell.length_a   1.000
_cell.length_b   1.000
_cell.length_c   1.000
_cell.angle_alpha   90.00
_cell.angle_beta   90.00
_cell.angle_gamma   90.00
#
_symmetry.space_group_name_H-M   'P 1'
#
loop_
_entity.id
_entity.type
_entity.pdbx_description
1 polymer ?
#
loop_
_entity_poly.entity_id
_entity_poly.type
_entity_poly.pdbx_seq_one_letter_code
_entity_poly.pdbx_strand_id
1 'polypeptide(L)'
;MPLSEIQKETDRVRAWINKCLQDVETLLFIPFRILLMIVIIDSFAQQDAGYGMKNNLKCFTDFVVKFGGELKDILEEVCPVTLYYHNCDKENLGNLNLPEHRILSVGDPDLQKESVRILSLLPTTKERESACTKHKYAGLINALRNKIVHELNYLNQQPNFQEHNEMQIPHVATRARKRPDNDSAECLNFDAWTVHIPISFIERVLYETTENYFHYCLNNSIMPFGSTATKGNACALVV
;
A
#
# COMPACT_ATOMS: atom_id res chain seq x y z
N MET A 1 25.57 22.24 -1.69
CA MET A 1 25.07 22.39 -0.31
C MET A 1 25.98 21.59 0.61
N PRO A 2 26.42 22.10 1.76
CA PRO A 2 27.27 21.35 2.69
C PRO A 2 26.56 20.07 3.17
N LEU A 3 27.26 18.92 3.14
CA LEU A 3 26.72 17.64 3.63
C LEU A 3 26.24 17.71 5.09
N SER A 4 26.88 18.56 5.90
CA SER A 4 26.49 18.80 7.29
C SER A 4 25.11 19.48 7.43
N GLU A 5 24.68 20.27 6.45
CA GLU A 5 23.33 20.86 6.45
C GLU A 5 22.28 19.84 6.06
N ILE A 6 22.57 18.98 5.08
CA ILE A 6 21.68 17.89 4.65
C ILE A 6 21.49 16.87 5.78
N GLN A 7 22.56 16.54 6.50
CA GLN A 7 22.49 15.66 7.67
C GLN A 7 21.60 16.27 8.76
N LYS A 8 21.79 17.55 9.09
CA LYS A 8 20.96 18.24 10.09
C LYS A 8 19.47 18.25 9.73
N GLU A 9 19.14 18.51 8.46
CA GLU A 9 17.74 18.50 8.03
C GLU A 9 17.18 17.08 8.01
N THR A 10 17.96 16.08 7.60
CA THR A 10 17.59 14.66 7.69
C THR A 10 17.26 14.27 9.13
N ASP A 11 18.11 14.63 10.10
CA ASP A 11 17.90 14.32 11.51
C ASP A 11 16.66 15.03 12.07
N ARG A 12 16.40 16.27 11.64
CA ARG A 12 15.19 17.01 11.99
C ARG A 12 13.93 16.33 11.45
N VAL A 13 13.92 15.93 10.17
CA VAL A 13 12.75 15.27 9.56
C VAL A 13 12.54 13.89 10.17
N ARG A 14 13.61 13.13 10.45
CA ARG A 14 13.52 11.85 11.17
C ARG A 14 12.93 12.02 12.56
N ALA A 15 13.35 13.04 13.32
CA ALA A 15 12.76 13.35 14.62
C ALA A 15 11.27 13.70 14.53
N TRP A 16 10.86 14.41 13.47
CA TRP A 16 9.44 14.69 13.19
C TRP A 16 8.64 13.42 12.89
N ILE A 17 9.14 12.53 12.02
CA ILE A 17 8.49 11.23 11.74
C ILE A 17 8.32 10.43 13.04
N ASN A 18 9.39 10.30 13.83
CA ASN A 18 9.35 9.53 15.07
C ASN A 18 8.31 10.09 16.04
N LYS A 19 8.18 11.41 16.13
CA LYS A 19 7.12 12.04 16.93
C LYS A 19 5.73 11.70 16.38
N CYS A 20 5.52 11.82 15.07
CA CYS A 20 4.24 11.45 14.45
C CYS A 20 3.89 9.97 14.69
N LEU A 21 4.86 9.07 14.64
CA LEU A 21 4.65 7.64 14.91
C LEU A 21 4.31 7.37 16.37
N GLN A 22 4.98 8.04 17.32
CA GLN A 22 4.61 7.97 18.73
C GLN A 22 3.17 8.44 18.96
N ASP A 23 2.77 9.55 18.35
CA ASP A 23 1.39 10.06 18.43
C ASP A 23 0.39 9.06 17.81
N VAL A 24 0.75 8.45 16.67
CA VAL A 24 -0.05 7.42 15.97
C VAL A 24 -0.26 6.17 16.83
N GLU A 25 0.77 5.69 17.53
CA GLU A 25 0.67 4.50 18.40
C GLU A 25 -0.35 4.67 19.52
N THR A 26 -0.57 5.91 19.99
CA THR A 26 -1.58 6.19 21.01
C THR A 26 -3.03 6.10 20.51
N LEU A 27 -3.24 6.06 19.19
CA LEU A 27 -4.58 5.99 18.60
C LEU A 27 -5.18 4.59 18.74
N LEU A 28 -6.27 4.49 19.48
CA LEU A 28 -7.04 3.24 19.63
C LEU A 28 -7.67 2.78 18.31
N PHE A 29 -7.90 3.71 17.38
CA PHE A 29 -8.59 3.42 16.14
C PHE A 29 -7.61 3.12 15.00
N ILE A 30 -7.42 1.82 14.74
CA ILE A 30 -6.50 1.26 13.74
C ILE A 30 -6.56 1.95 12.36
N PRO A 31 -7.74 2.23 11.77
CA PRO A 31 -7.78 2.86 10.45
C PRO A 31 -7.13 4.25 10.41
N PHE A 32 -7.18 5.03 11.50
CA PHE A 32 -6.47 6.31 11.56
C PHE A 32 -4.96 6.12 11.62
N ARG A 33 -4.47 5.08 12.30
CA ARG A 33 -3.04 4.75 12.29
C ARG A 33 -2.54 4.49 10.87
N ILE A 34 -3.26 3.64 10.13
CA ILE A 34 -2.94 3.32 8.73
C ILE A 34 -2.97 4.59 7.87
N LEU A 35 -4.02 5.40 8.00
CA LEU A 35 -4.18 6.63 7.22
C LEU A 35 -3.02 7.60 7.43
N LEU A 36 -2.62 7.83 8.69
CA LEU A 36 -1.53 8.75 9.02
C LEU A 36 -0.19 8.28 8.48
N MET A 37 0.11 6.98 8.56
CA MET A 37 1.33 6.42 7.95
C MET A 37 1.36 6.61 6.43
N ILE A 38 0.24 6.35 5.75
CA ILE A 38 0.13 6.56 4.30
C ILE A 38 0.31 8.05 3.94
N VAL A 39 -0.22 8.98 4.74
CA VAL A 39 -0.06 10.43 4.53
C VAL A 39 1.40 10.87 4.67
N ILE A 40 2.15 10.29 5.63
CA ILE A 40 3.58 10.56 5.76
C ILE A 40 4.32 10.08 4.50
N ILE A 41 4.06 8.85 4.05
CA ILE A 41 4.67 8.31 2.81
C ILE A 41 4.33 9.21 1.60
N ASP A 42 3.07 9.62 1.46
CA ASP A 42 2.64 10.49 0.35
C ASP A 42 3.37 11.84 0.39
N SER A 43 3.61 12.40 1.57
CA SER A 43 4.37 13.65 1.71
C SER A 43 5.79 13.55 1.13
N PHE A 44 6.47 12.42 1.37
CA PHE A 44 7.77 12.13 0.76
C PHE A 44 7.67 11.88 -0.75
N ALA A 45 6.65 11.14 -1.18
CA ALA A 45 6.42 10.87 -2.60
C ALA A 45 6.18 12.16 -3.41
N GLN A 46 5.40 13.10 -2.86
CA GLN A 46 5.17 14.40 -3.49
C GLN A 46 6.44 15.25 -3.52
N GLN A 47 7.26 15.20 -2.46
CA GLN A 47 8.54 15.87 -2.40
C GLN A 47 9.53 15.32 -3.46
N ASP A 48 9.68 14.00 -3.59
CA ASP A 48 10.54 13.38 -4.61
C ASP A 48 10.05 13.70 -6.04
N ALA A 49 8.73 13.77 -6.23
CA ALA A 49 8.11 14.17 -7.49
C ALA A 49 8.14 15.70 -7.75
N GLY A 50 8.64 16.50 -6.80
CA GLY A 50 8.76 17.96 -6.93
C GLY A 50 7.41 18.71 -6.96
N TYR A 51 6.34 18.16 -6.39
CA TYR A 51 4.99 18.74 -6.32
C TYR A 51 4.32 19.16 -7.66
N GLY A 52 4.97 18.95 -8.81
CA GLY A 52 4.47 19.34 -10.13
C GLY A 52 3.67 18.26 -10.85
N MET A 53 3.72 17.03 -10.36
CA MET A 53 3.03 15.89 -10.97
C MET A 53 1.56 15.82 -10.54
N LYS A 54 0.64 15.75 -11.52
CA LYS A 54 -0.82 15.69 -11.26
C LYS A 54 -1.34 14.30 -10.86
N ASN A 55 -0.49 13.27 -10.88
CA ASN A 55 -0.90 11.88 -10.66
C ASN A 55 -0.37 11.36 -9.32
N ASN A 56 -1.10 11.61 -8.24
CA ASN A 56 -0.70 11.23 -6.88
C ASN A 56 -0.46 9.73 -6.72
N LEU A 57 -1.30 8.89 -7.35
CA LEU A 57 -1.10 7.44 -7.33
C LEU A 57 0.25 7.06 -7.95
N LYS A 58 0.60 7.66 -9.09
CA LYS A 58 1.90 7.42 -9.72
C LYS A 58 3.05 7.90 -8.86
N CYS A 59 2.98 9.12 -8.30
CA CYS A 59 4.01 9.63 -7.38
C CYS A 59 4.23 8.67 -6.21
N PHE A 60 3.14 8.26 -5.55
CA PHE A 60 3.18 7.34 -4.42
C PHE A 60 3.79 5.99 -4.80
N THR A 61 3.28 5.36 -5.86
CA THR A 61 3.74 4.03 -6.28
C THR A 61 5.19 4.04 -6.74
N ASP A 62 5.59 5.04 -7.54
CA ASP A 62 6.98 5.19 -8.00
C ASP A 62 7.92 5.41 -6.79
N PHE A 63 7.54 6.27 -5.84
CA PHE A 63 8.33 6.53 -4.63
C PHE A 63 8.53 5.28 -3.77
N VAL A 64 7.43 4.59 -3.44
CA VAL A 64 7.45 3.41 -2.57
C VAL A 64 8.24 2.26 -3.23
N VAL A 65 8.14 2.09 -4.54
CA VAL A 65 8.95 1.10 -5.27
C VAL A 65 10.42 1.49 -5.36
N LYS A 66 10.71 2.78 -5.62
CA LYS A 66 12.08 3.31 -5.74
C LYS A 66 12.86 3.20 -4.43
N PHE A 67 12.23 3.51 -3.31
CA PHE A 67 12.87 3.53 -1.99
C PHE A 67 12.47 2.36 -1.08
N GLY A 68 11.69 1.40 -1.59
CA GLY A 68 11.19 0.27 -0.80
C GLY A 68 12.25 -0.75 -0.36
N GLY A 69 13.50 -0.63 -0.84
CA GLY A 69 14.60 -1.50 -0.43
C GLY A 69 14.28 -2.98 -0.65
N GLU A 70 14.37 -3.77 0.41
CA GLU A 70 14.04 -5.21 0.42
C GLU A 70 12.58 -5.51 0.09
N LEU A 71 11.68 -4.53 0.23
CA LEU A 71 10.25 -4.71 -0.03
C LEU A 71 9.88 -4.55 -1.50
N LYS A 72 10.83 -4.13 -2.36
CA LYS A 72 10.55 -3.78 -3.75
C LYS A 72 9.78 -4.88 -4.49
N ASP A 73 10.22 -6.13 -4.38
CA ASP A 73 9.61 -7.26 -5.09
C ASP A 73 8.15 -7.48 -4.64
N ILE A 74 7.87 -7.33 -3.35
CA ILE A 74 6.51 -7.41 -2.78
C ILE A 74 5.66 -6.24 -3.30
N LEU A 75 6.21 -5.03 -3.30
CA LEU A 75 5.51 -3.80 -3.68
C LEU A 75 5.17 -3.74 -5.18
N GLU A 76 6.00 -4.37 -6.02
CA GLU A 76 5.81 -4.48 -7.47
C GLU A 76 4.93 -5.65 -7.89
N GLU A 77 4.59 -6.58 -6.99
CA GLU A 77 3.74 -7.72 -7.30
C GLU A 77 2.27 -7.31 -7.46
N VAL A 78 1.60 -7.86 -8.48
CA VAL A 78 0.20 -7.61 -8.80
C VAL A 78 -0.69 -8.60 -8.05
N CYS A 79 -1.62 -8.10 -7.24
CA CYS A 79 -2.57 -8.94 -6.52
C CYS A 79 -3.70 -9.43 -7.45
N PRO A 80 -3.80 -10.74 -7.77
CA PRO A 80 -4.80 -11.26 -8.70
C PRO A 80 -6.23 -11.11 -8.19
N VAL A 81 -6.44 -11.15 -6.88
CA VAL A 81 -7.79 -11.04 -6.27
C VAL A 81 -8.39 -9.66 -6.54
N THR A 82 -7.64 -8.59 -6.28
CA THR A 82 -8.14 -7.23 -6.54
C THR A 82 -8.27 -6.94 -8.04
N LEU A 83 -7.35 -7.49 -8.84
CA LEU A 83 -7.38 -7.39 -10.29
C LEU A 83 -8.62 -8.07 -10.87
N TYR A 84 -8.97 -9.26 -10.36
CA TYR A 84 -10.15 -10.02 -10.74
C TYR A 84 -11.42 -9.23 -10.45
N TYR A 85 -11.65 -8.81 -9.20
CA TYR A 85 -12.88 -8.10 -8.83
C TYR A 85 -13.04 -6.75 -9.54
N HIS A 86 -11.96 -6.13 -10.02
CA HIS A 86 -12.06 -4.90 -10.80
C HIS A 86 -12.57 -5.12 -12.24
N ASN A 87 -12.39 -6.33 -12.77
CA ASN A 87 -12.57 -6.65 -14.19
C ASN A 87 -13.58 -7.78 -14.44
N CYS A 88 -13.99 -8.56 -13.45
CA CYS A 88 -14.88 -9.72 -13.61
C CYS A 88 -16.25 -9.37 -14.19
N ASP A 89 -16.73 -8.14 -13.96
CA ASP A 89 -18.02 -7.67 -14.51
C ASP A 89 -17.89 -7.14 -15.94
N LYS A 90 -16.67 -6.87 -16.41
CA LYS A 90 -16.37 -6.26 -17.71
C LYS A 90 -15.85 -7.29 -18.71
N GLU A 91 -15.10 -8.27 -18.22
CA GLU A 91 -14.35 -9.23 -19.02
C GLU A 91 -14.74 -10.65 -18.63
N ASN A 92 -14.70 -11.58 -19.59
CA ASN A 92 -14.97 -12.99 -19.34
C ASN A 92 -13.73 -13.69 -18.73
N LEU A 93 -13.50 -13.47 -17.43
CA LEU A 93 -12.32 -13.98 -16.72
C LEU A 93 -12.44 -15.43 -16.23
N GLY A 94 -13.66 -16.01 -16.25
CA GLY A 94 -13.96 -17.23 -15.51
C GLY A 94 -13.90 -17.01 -14.01
N ASN A 95 -13.71 -18.08 -13.22
CA ASN A 95 -13.49 -17.97 -11.77
C ASN A 95 -12.01 -17.70 -11.45
N LEU A 96 -11.73 -17.23 -10.22
CA LEU A 96 -10.37 -17.21 -9.67
C LEU A 96 -9.84 -18.63 -9.54
N ASN A 97 -8.68 -18.92 -10.12
CA ASN A 97 -8.02 -20.23 -10.04
C ASN A 97 -7.00 -20.26 -8.90
N LEU A 98 -7.48 -20.03 -7.67
CA LEU A 98 -6.66 -20.07 -6.46
C LEU A 98 -7.06 -21.28 -5.60
N PRO A 99 -6.09 -21.96 -4.96
CA PRO A 99 -6.40 -23.13 -4.13
C PRO A 99 -7.20 -22.71 -2.88
N GLU A 100 -8.41 -23.23 -2.76
CA GLU A 100 -9.30 -22.95 -1.63
C GLU A 100 -8.71 -23.41 -0.29
N HIS A 101 -9.15 -22.78 0.80
CA HIS A 101 -8.72 -23.07 2.19
C HIS A 101 -7.24 -22.84 2.49
N ARG A 102 -6.50 -22.16 1.61
CA ARG A 102 -5.12 -21.73 1.84
C ARG A 102 -5.03 -20.23 2.07
N ILE A 103 -4.09 -19.85 2.93
CA ILE A 103 -3.58 -18.48 3.00
C ILE A 103 -2.41 -18.41 2.03
N LEU A 104 -2.46 -17.49 1.08
CA LEU A 104 -1.44 -17.31 0.04
C LEU A 104 -0.76 -15.96 0.25
N SER A 105 0.50 -15.96 0.65
CA SER A 105 1.28 -14.74 0.81
C SER A 105 1.77 -14.19 -0.53
N VAL A 106 2.13 -12.90 -0.58
CA VAL A 106 2.81 -12.33 -1.75
C VAL A 106 4.05 -13.16 -2.09
N GLY A 107 4.28 -13.43 -3.37
CA GLY A 107 5.34 -14.31 -3.85
C GLY A 107 4.90 -15.77 -4.01
N ASP A 108 3.69 -16.14 -3.58
CA ASP A 108 3.17 -17.49 -3.85
C ASP A 108 2.99 -17.70 -5.38
N PRO A 109 3.55 -18.78 -5.95
CA PRO A 109 3.45 -19.06 -7.39
C PRO A 109 2.02 -19.11 -7.94
N ASP A 110 1.05 -19.53 -7.11
CA ASP A 110 -0.36 -19.59 -7.51
C ASP A 110 -0.91 -18.16 -7.76
N LEU A 111 -0.50 -17.18 -6.95
CA LEU A 111 -0.89 -15.77 -7.15
C LEU A 111 -0.25 -15.17 -8.40
N GLN A 112 1.04 -15.44 -8.61
CA GLN A 112 1.77 -14.94 -9.77
C GLN A 112 1.20 -15.53 -11.07
N LYS A 113 0.96 -16.83 -11.11
CA LYS A 113 0.33 -17.50 -12.26
C LYS A 113 -1.05 -16.92 -12.57
N GLU A 114 -1.84 -16.68 -11.52
CA GLU A 114 -3.20 -16.15 -11.70
C GLU A 114 -3.21 -14.69 -12.15
N SER A 115 -2.30 -13.85 -11.65
CA SER A 115 -2.17 -12.46 -12.09
C SER A 115 -1.80 -12.39 -13.58
N VAL A 116 -0.83 -13.21 -14.03
CA VAL A 116 -0.45 -13.32 -15.43
C VAL A 116 -1.63 -13.78 -16.30
N ARG A 117 -2.39 -14.78 -15.84
CA ARG A 117 -3.58 -15.25 -16.55
C ARG A 117 -4.60 -14.13 -16.72
N ILE A 118 -4.99 -13.44 -15.65
CA ILE A 118 -5.99 -12.38 -15.72
C ILE A 118 -5.51 -11.23 -16.62
N LEU A 119 -4.25 -10.79 -16.48
CA LEU A 119 -3.67 -9.74 -17.33
C LEU A 119 -3.66 -10.12 -18.81
N SER A 120 -3.44 -11.40 -19.14
CA SER A 120 -3.46 -11.87 -20.53
C SER A 120 -4.84 -11.81 -21.18
N LEU A 121 -5.91 -11.84 -20.37
CA LEU A 121 -7.30 -11.77 -20.81
C LEU A 121 -7.79 -10.32 -21.01
N LEU A 122 -7.04 -9.32 -20.52
CA LEU A 122 -7.40 -7.91 -20.74
C LEU A 122 -7.15 -7.50 -22.21
N PRO A 123 -8.04 -6.73 -22.83
CA PRO A 123 -8.05 -6.57 -24.28
C PRO A 123 -6.91 -5.69 -24.82
N THR A 124 -6.48 -4.65 -24.09
CA THR A 124 -5.45 -3.72 -24.57
C THR A 124 -4.21 -3.65 -23.67
N THR A 125 -3.05 -3.36 -24.27
CA THR A 125 -1.81 -3.10 -23.51
C THR A 125 -1.96 -1.97 -22.51
N LYS A 126 -2.67 -0.90 -22.89
CA LYS A 126 -2.93 0.26 -22.03
C LYS A 126 -3.74 -0.12 -20.79
N GLU A 127 -4.75 -0.97 -20.93
CA GLU A 127 -5.52 -1.47 -19.79
C GLU A 127 -4.68 -2.36 -18.88
N ARG A 128 -3.84 -3.23 -19.47
CA ARG A 128 -2.90 -4.06 -18.71
C ARG A 128 -1.95 -3.21 -17.87
N GLU A 129 -1.32 -2.20 -18.45
CA GLU A 129 -0.39 -1.30 -17.74
C GLU A 129 -1.10 -0.51 -16.62
N SER A 130 -2.30 0.02 -16.91
CA SER A 130 -3.13 0.72 -15.94
C SER A 130 -3.55 -0.19 -14.79
N ALA A 131 -3.98 -1.42 -15.10
CA ALA A 131 -4.38 -2.42 -14.12
C ALA A 131 -3.19 -2.87 -13.27
N CYS A 132 -2.03 -3.17 -13.87
CA CYS A 132 -0.80 -3.46 -13.15
C CYS A 132 -0.46 -2.35 -12.16
N THR A 133 -0.49 -1.09 -12.59
CA THR A 133 -0.15 0.04 -11.69
C THR A 133 -1.10 0.14 -10.50
N LYS A 134 -2.41 -0.06 -10.72
CA LYS A 134 -3.43 0.05 -9.65
C LYS A 134 -3.45 -1.14 -8.70
N HIS A 135 -3.21 -2.34 -9.22
CA HIS A 135 -3.38 -3.61 -8.48
C HIS A 135 -2.07 -4.18 -7.94
N LYS A 136 -0.95 -3.49 -8.17
CA LYS A 136 0.29 -3.68 -7.42
C LYS A 136 0.10 -3.41 -5.93
N TYR A 137 0.81 -4.10 -5.05
CA TYR A 137 0.71 -3.85 -3.60
C TYR A 137 1.02 -2.39 -3.21
N ALA A 138 1.98 -1.74 -3.89
CA ALA A 138 2.19 -0.29 -3.71
C ALA A 138 0.92 0.53 -4.02
N GLY A 139 0.21 0.18 -5.10
CA GLY A 139 -1.06 0.82 -5.48
C GLY A 139 -2.19 0.51 -4.50
N LEU A 140 -2.24 -0.72 -3.99
CA LEU A 140 -3.22 -1.14 -2.99
C LEU A 140 -3.03 -0.43 -1.65
N ILE A 141 -1.79 -0.22 -1.20
CA ILE A 141 -1.50 0.59 0.00
C ILE A 141 -2.06 2.00 -0.19
N ASN A 142 -1.80 2.65 -1.33
CA ASN A 142 -2.39 3.97 -1.60
C ASN A 142 -3.93 3.92 -1.65
N ALA A 143 -4.51 2.86 -2.22
CA ALA A 143 -5.95 2.69 -2.29
C ALA A 143 -6.62 2.49 -0.91
N LEU A 144 -5.89 1.96 0.09
CA LEU A 144 -6.39 1.83 1.46
C LEU A 144 -6.78 3.19 2.05
N ARG A 145 -6.11 4.29 1.68
CA ARG A 145 -6.52 5.64 2.08
C ARG A 145 -7.98 5.91 1.69
N ASN A 146 -8.31 5.70 0.43
CA ASN A 146 -9.66 5.94 -0.08
C ASN A 146 -10.65 4.96 0.54
N LYS A 147 -10.26 3.69 0.65
CA LYS A 147 -11.10 2.64 1.26
C LYS A 147 -11.44 2.98 2.71
N ILE A 148 -10.45 3.34 3.53
CA ILE A 148 -10.66 3.75 4.92
C ILE A 148 -11.58 4.97 4.98
N VAL A 149 -11.33 6.02 4.18
CA VAL A 149 -12.18 7.22 4.16
C VAL A 149 -13.63 6.91 3.76
N HIS A 150 -13.84 6.00 2.79
CA HIS A 150 -15.18 5.61 2.34
C HIS A 150 -15.88 4.63 3.31
N GLU A 151 -15.15 3.67 3.86
CA GLU A 151 -15.65 2.64 4.79
C GLU A 151 -15.76 3.13 6.23
N LEU A 152 -15.15 4.26 6.58
CA LEU A 152 -15.44 4.99 7.81
C LEU A 152 -16.91 5.40 7.92
N ASN A 153 -17.65 5.40 6.81
CA ASN A 153 -19.11 5.55 6.82
C ASN A 153 -19.86 4.24 7.16
N TYR A 154 -19.17 3.10 7.22
CA TYR A 154 -19.70 1.75 7.41
C TYR A 154 -18.97 0.99 8.53
N LEU A 155 -18.55 1.71 9.58
CA LEU A 155 -17.89 1.21 10.79
C LEU A 155 -18.54 -0.11 11.27
N ASN A 156 -17.83 -1.24 11.14
CA ASN A 156 -17.92 -2.45 12.02
C ASN A 156 -17.21 -3.71 11.50
N GLN A 157 -16.44 -3.68 10.41
CA GLN A 157 -15.64 -4.85 10.01
C GLN A 157 -14.22 -4.75 10.56
N GLN A 158 -13.90 -5.60 11.53
CA GLN A 158 -12.52 -5.77 11.97
C GLN A 158 -11.73 -6.48 10.87
N PRO A 159 -10.52 -6.00 10.52
CA PRO A 159 -9.66 -6.72 9.61
C PRO A 159 -9.31 -8.07 10.24
N ASN A 160 -9.46 -9.14 9.47
CA ASN A 160 -9.10 -10.48 9.92
C ASN A 160 -7.57 -10.52 10.06
N PHE A 161 -7.08 -10.44 11.30
CA PHE A 161 -5.68 -10.64 11.63
C PHE A 161 -5.54 -12.01 12.28
N GLN A 162 -4.56 -12.80 11.84
CA GLN A 162 -3.99 -13.79 12.73
C GLN A 162 -3.19 -13.00 13.78
N GLU A 163 -3.81 -12.78 14.94
CA GLU A 163 -3.12 -12.26 16.11
C GLU A 163 -1.94 -13.21 16.42
N HIS A 164 -0.74 -12.64 16.65
CA HIS A 164 0.47 -13.32 17.14
C HIS A 164 1.54 -13.81 16.16
N ASN A 165 1.58 -13.34 14.89
CA ASN A 165 2.78 -13.55 14.05
C ASN A 165 3.53 -12.23 13.82
N GLU A 166 4.77 -12.16 14.30
CA GLU A 166 5.69 -11.04 14.05
C GLU A 166 6.09 -11.04 12.56
N MET A 167 6.00 -9.88 11.91
CA MET A 167 6.26 -9.64 10.47
C MET A 167 5.41 -10.46 9.49
N GLN A 168 4.11 -10.16 9.43
CA GLN A 168 3.26 -10.63 8.33
C GLN A 168 3.46 -9.76 7.08
N ILE A 169 3.76 -10.40 5.94
CA ILE A 169 3.66 -9.78 4.62
C ILE A 169 2.20 -9.83 4.12
N PRO A 170 1.84 -9.05 3.08
CA PRO A 170 0.49 -9.12 2.55
C PRO A 170 0.14 -10.54 2.07
N HIS A 171 -1.14 -10.88 2.17
CA HIS A 171 -1.62 -12.20 1.79
C HIS A 171 -3.07 -12.14 1.33
N VAL A 172 -3.52 -13.20 0.70
CA VAL A 172 -4.93 -13.43 0.38
C VAL A 172 -5.45 -14.67 1.09
N ALA A 173 -6.70 -14.63 1.47
CA ALA A 173 -7.38 -15.73 2.14
C ALA A 173 -8.85 -15.77 1.71
N THR A 174 -9.47 -16.94 1.86
CA THR A 174 -10.91 -17.08 1.66
C THR A 174 -11.66 -16.62 2.91
N ARG A 175 -12.63 -15.71 2.76
CA ARG A 175 -13.55 -15.33 3.82
C ARG A 175 -14.59 -16.44 4.01
N ALA A 176 -14.78 -16.85 5.25
CA ALA A 176 -15.82 -17.79 5.64
C ALA A 176 -17.00 -17.05 6.30
N ARG A 177 -18.23 -17.40 5.92
CA ARG A 177 -19.46 -16.88 6.53
C ARG A 177 -20.26 -18.02 7.14
N LYS A 178 -20.68 -17.86 8.40
CA LYS A 178 -21.65 -18.77 9.03
C LYS A 178 -23.04 -18.53 8.42
N ARG A 179 -23.73 -19.58 7.99
CA ARG A 179 -25.16 -19.48 7.63
C ARG A 179 -26.00 -19.38 8.91
N PRO A 180 -27.11 -18.61 8.90
CA PRO A 180 -28.01 -18.53 10.05
C PRO A 180 -28.97 -19.72 10.20
N ASP A 181 -28.94 -20.73 9.31
CA ASP A 181 -29.99 -21.75 9.29
C ASP A 181 -29.69 -22.97 10.17
N ASN A 182 -30.76 -23.35 10.89
CA ASN A 182 -30.86 -24.32 11.97
C ASN A 182 -30.39 -25.75 11.64
N ASP A 183 -29.86 -26.40 12.68
CA ASP A 183 -29.91 -27.86 12.93
C ASP A 183 -29.06 -28.85 12.14
N SER A 184 -28.01 -28.42 11.44
CA SER A 184 -26.95 -29.37 11.07
C SER A 184 -25.59 -28.69 11.04
N ALA A 185 -24.55 -29.41 11.49
CA ALA A 185 -23.16 -29.01 11.71
C ALA A 185 -22.74 -27.70 11.04
N GLU A 186 -22.11 -26.79 11.79
CA GLU A 186 -21.63 -25.48 11.33
C GLU A 186 -20.85 -25.55 10.01
N CYS A 187 -21.54 -25.48 8.87
CA CYS A 187 -20.92 -25.46 7.55
C CYS A 187 -20.42 -24.03 7.29
N LEU A 188 -19.10 -23.86 7.36
CA LEU A 188 -18.43 -22.65 6.88
C LEU A 188 -18.54 -22.61 5.35
N ASN A 189 -19.27 -21.63 4.81
CA ASN A 189 -19.27 -21.36 3.38
C ASN A 189 -18.24 -20.29 3.07
N PHE A 190 -17.38 -20.57 2.10
CA PHE A 190 -16.41 -19.61 1.58
C PHE A 190 -17.09 -18.74 0.52
N ASP A 191 -17.12 -17.43 0.74
CA ASP A 191 -17.94 -16.52 -0.06
C ASP A 191 -17.13 -15.59 -0.98
N ALA A 192 -15.91 -15.23 -0.59
CA ALA A 192 -15.04 -14.36 -1.37
C ALA A 192 -13.57 -14.53 -0.99
N TRP A 193 -12.69 -14.22 -1.95
CA TRP A 193 -11.27 -14.01 -1.67
C TRP A 193 -11.06 -12.60 -1.15
N THR A 194 -10.29 -12.45 -0.08
CA THR A 194 -9.96 -11.15 0.52
C THR A 194 -8.46 -10.93 0.55
N VAL A 195 -8.05 -9.68 0.30
CA VAL A 195 -6.66 -9.23 0.44
C VAL A 195 -6.45 -8.62 1.82
N HIS A 196 -5.35 -8.99 2.45
CA HIS A 196 -4.94 -8.54 3.78
C HIS A 196 -3.58 -7.85 3.66
N ILE A 197 -3.50 -6.59 4.10
CA ILE A 197 -2.26 -5.82 4.20
C ILE A 197 -2.06 -5.50 5.67
N PRO A 198 -1.12 -6.18 6.37
CA PRO A 198 -0.87 -5.97 7.79
C PRO A 198 -0.42 -4.53 8.11
N ILE A 199 -0.82 -4.01 9.26
CA ILE A 199 -0.39 -2.67 9.73
C ILE A 199 1.12 -2.62 9.87
N SER A 200 1.71 -3.66 10.46
CA SER A 200 3.16 -3.80 10.63
C SER A 200 3.91 -3.80 9.30
N PHE A 201 3.28 -4.29 8.21
CA PHE A 201 3.85 -4.17 6.87
C PHE A 201 3.86 -2.71 6.39
N ILE A 202 2.79 -1.95 6.64
CA ILE A 202 2.72 -0.51 6.29
C ILE A 202 3.73 0.29 7.12
N GLU A 203 3.88 -0.03 8.41
CA GLU A 203 4.93 0.53 9.29
C GLU A 203 6.32 0.28 8.70
N ARG A 204 6.59 -0.96 8.25
CA ARG A 204 7.86 -1.31 7.60
C ARG A 204 8.06 -0.57 6.28
N VAL A 205 7.03 -0.43 5.45
CA VAL A 205 7.10 0.36 4.20
C VAL A 205 7.45 1.81 4.50
N LEU A 206 6.82 2.43 5.50
CA LEU A 206 7.15 3.79 5.91
C LEU A 206 8.62 3.90 6.33
N TYR A 207 9.10 3.00 7.18
CA TYR A 207 10.47 3.00 7.65
C TYR A 207 11.48 2.86 6.50
N GLU A 208 11.33 1.81 5.69
CA GLU A 208 12.24 1.51 4.58
C GLU A 208 12.29 2.66 3.57
N THR A 209 11.12 3.16 3.16
CA THR A 209 11.06 4.20 2.13
C THR A 209 11.61 5.55 2.61
N THR A 210 11.41 5.91 3.88
CA THR A 210 11.93 7.16 4.42
C THR A 210 13.43 7.10 4.67
N GLU A 211 13.95 6.01 5.23
CA GLU A 211 15.40 5.85 5.46
C GLU A 211 16.17 5.73 4.14
N ASN A 212 15.67 4.96 3.17
CA ASN A 212 16.31 4.87 1.85
C ASN A 212 16.25 6.20 1.08
N TYR A 213 15.18 6.99 1.26
CA TYR A 213 15.13 8.35 0.72
C TYR A 213 16.16 9.27 1.37
N PHE A 214 16.34 9.20 2.70
CA PHE A 214 17.38 9.98 3.38
C PHE A 214 18.80 9.60 2.93
N HIS A 215 19.08 8.31 2.77
CA HIS A 215 20.33 7.84 2.19
C HIS A 215 20.54 8.38 0.77
N TYR A 216 19.49 8.37 -0.05
CA TYR A 216 19.52 8.97 -1.37
C TYR A 216 19.82 10.48 -1.33
N CYS A 217 19.16 11.23 -0.44
CA CYS A 217 19.41 12.66 -0.25
C CYS A 217 20.87 12.95 0.12
N LEU A 218 21.43 12.22 1.08
CA LEU A 218 22.82 12.34 1.50
C LEU A 218 23.80 12.03 0.37
N ASN A 219 23.60 10.89 -0.29
CA ASN A 219 24.49 10.42 -1.37
C ASN A 219 24.48 11.34 -2.59
N ASN A 220 23.37 12.02 -2.85
CA ASN A 220 23.20 12.90 -4.01
C ASN A 220 23.27 14.39 -3.67
N SER A 221 23.58 14.75 -2.42
CA SER A 221 23.62 16.15 -1.96
C SER A 221 22.31 16.92 -2.20
N ILE A 222 21.17 16.25 -2.00
CA ILE A 222 19.81 16.80 -2.14
C ILE A 222 19.27 17.14 -0.75
N MET A 223 18.69 18.33 -0.59
CA MET A 223 18.01 18.71 0.65
C MET A 223 16.65 18.02 0.74
N PRO A 224 16.37 17.18 1.75
CA PRO A 224 15.03 16.67 1.97
C PRO A 224 14.10 17.83 2.30
N PHE A 225 12.92 17.89 1.68
CA PHE A 225 11.96 18.99 1.84
C PHE A 225 12.53 20.38 1.58
N GLY A 226 13.62 20.47 0.82
CA GLY A 226 14.18 21.73 0.37
C GLY A 226 13.21 22.44 -0.56
N SER A 227 13.08 23.75 -0.41
CA SER A 227 12.29 24.56 -1.34
C SER A 227 12.87 24.41 -2.74
N THR A 228 12.10 23.84 -3.66
CA THR A 228 12.26 24.14 -5.09
C THR A 228 11.81 25.59 -5.27
N ALA A 229 12.65 26.53 -4.89
CA ALA A 229 12.50 27.93 -5.25
C ALA A 229 12.77 28.06 -6.76
N THR A 230 11.93 27.45 -7.59
CA THR A 230 11.54 28.11 -8.83
C THR A 230 10.93 29.44 -8.41
N LYS A 231 11.61 30.53 -8.75
CA LYS A 231 11.10 31.90 -8.62
C LYS A 231 9.65 31.93 -9.13
N GLY A 232 8.70 32.04 -8.21
CA GLY A 232 7.27 32.11 -8.54
C GLY A 232 6.47 31.01 -7.84
N ASN A 233 5.75 31.42 -6.80
CA ASN A 233 4.73 30.67 -6.07
C ASN A 233 5.26 29.76 -4.95
N ALA A 234 5.43 30.39 -3.78
CA ALA A 234 5.29 29.73 -2.50
C ALA A 234 3.91 29.06 -2.44
N CYS A 235 3.86 27.73 -2.53
CA CYS A 235 2.72 26.97 -2.06
C CYS A 235 3.06 26.55 -0.62
N ALA A 236 2.42 27.22 0.33
CA ALA A 236 2.50 26.88 1.74
C ALA A 236 2.05 25.42 1.95
N LEU A 237 2.76 24.71 2.83
CA LEU A 237 2.19 23.58 3.56
C LEU A 237 0.90 24.07 4.23
N VAL A 238 -0.25 23.69 3.68
CA VAL A 238 -1.51 23.75 4.41
C VAL A 238 -1.61 22.42 5.15
N VAL A 239 -1.40 22.49 6.46
CA VAL A 239 -1.73 21.43 7.43
C VAL A 239 -3.25 21.27 7.48
#